data_AF-A0A815TLZ1-F1
#
_entry.id   AF-A0A815TLZ1-F1
#
_cell.length_a   1.000
_cell.length_b   1.000
_cell.length_c   1.000
_cell.angle_alpha   90.00
_cell.angle_beta   90.00
_cell.angle_gamma   90.00
#
_symmetry.space_group_name_H-M   'P 1'
#
loop_
_entity.id
_entity.type
_entity.pdbx_description
1 polymer ?
#
loop_
_entity_poly.entity_id
_entity_poly.type
_entity_poly.pdbx_seq_one_letter_code
_entity_poly.pdbx_strand_id
1 'polypeptide(L)'
;MDRLWQVELTLTSDNDKQLNALTTQIHTELFSQTTAWARLAELLIILGEFDKADELYRILIRQEPTAIEKSKICARLAWIKRSQGQNSEAMSFIKKS
;
A
#
# COMPACT_ATOMS: atom_id res chain seq x y z
N MET A 1 23.09 -7.37 2.55
CA MET A 1 22.36 -8.62 2.25
C MET A 1 20.94 -8.24 1.92
N ASP A 2 20.64 -8.14 0.63
CA ASP A 2 19.31 -7.76 0.15
C ASP A 2 18.37 -8.96 0.24
N ARG A 3 17.30 -8.85 1.03
CA ARG A 3 16.18 -9.79 0.98
C ARG A 3 15.24 -9.36 -0.14
N LEU A 4 15.36 -10.03 -1.27
CA LEU A 4 14.38 -9.95 -2.36
C LEU A 4 13.12 -10.70 -1.90
N TRP A 5 12.03 -9.97 -1.73
CA TRP A 5 10.70 -10.54 -1.52
C TRP A 5 10.08 -10.83 -2.88
N GLN A 6 9.85 -12.12 -3.16
CA GLN A 6 9.16 -12.55 -4.36
C GLN A 6 7.66 -12.69 -4.06
N VAL A 7 6.85 -11.91 -4.77
CA VAL A 7 5.39 -12.03 -4.71
C VAL A 7 4.96 -12.83 -5.93
N GLU A 8 4.55 -14.08 -5.73
CA GLU A 8 3.90 -14.87 -6.77
C GLU A 8 2.44 -14.43 -6.90
N LEU A 9 2.17 -13.62 -7.92
CA LEU A 9 0.81 -13.34 -8.38
C LEU A 9 0.40 -14.52 -9.26
N THR A 10 -0.53 -15.34 -8.81
CA THR A 10 -1.13 -16.39 -9.63
C THR A 10 -1.90 -15.71 -10.76
N LEU A 11 -1.32 -15.69 -11.96
CA LEU A 11 -1.91 -15.11 -13.17
C LEU A 11 -3.23 -15.82 -13.49
N THR A 12 -4.35 -15.21 -13.14
CA THR A 12 -5.62 -15.50 -13.79
C THR A 12 -5.50 -14.99 -15.23
N SER A 13 -5.60 -15.92 -16.19
CA SER A 13 -5.33 -15.78 -17.62
C SER A 13 -5.33 -14.36 -18.20
N ASP A 14 -4.31 -14.04 -19.00
CA ASP A 14 -4.01 -12.77 -19.70
C ASP A 14 -5.15 -12.14 -20.55
N ASN A 15 -6.34 -12.73 -20.59
CA ASN A 15 -7.49 -12.27 -21.36
C ASN A 15 -8.58 -11.55 -20.55
N ASP A 16 -8.33 -11.28 -19.27
CA ASP A 16 -9.30 -10.55 -18.46
C ASP A 16 -9.19 -9.04 -18.70
N LYS A 17 -10.05 -8.51 -19.59
CA LYS A 17 -10.08 -7.07 -19.93
C LYS A 17 -10.28 -6.19 -18.70
N GLN A 18 -10.92 -6.70 -17.65
CA GLN A 18 -11.05 -6.03 -16.36
C GLN A 18 -9.72 -5.94 -15.62
N LEU A 19 -8.89 -6.98 -15.67
CA LEU A 19 -7.55 -6.98 -15.07
C LEU A 19 -6.61 -6.03 -15.81
N ASN A 20 -6.71 -5.95 -17.15
CA ASN A 20 -5.93 -4.98 -17.92
C ASN A 20 -6.37 -3.53 -17.67
N ALA A 21 -7.68 -3.28 -17.60
CA ALA A 21 -8.21 -1.96 -17.23
C ALA A 21 -7.78 -1.56 -15.81
N LEU A 22 -7.86 -2.50 -14.85
CA LEU A 22 -7.40 -2.31 -13.47
C LEU A 22 -5.89 -2.05 -13.42
N THR A 23 -5.10 -2.84 -14.13
CA THR A 23 -3.63 -2.69 -14.18
C THR A 23 -3.23 -1.36 -14.83
N THR A 24 -3.92 -0.96 -15.91
CA THR A 24 -3.71 0.34 -16.57
C THR A 24 -4.10 1.49 -15.63
N GLN A 25 -5.24 1.39 -14.94
CA GLN A 25 -5.69 2.41 -14.00
C GLN A 25 -4.73 2.55 -12.81
N ILE A 26 -4.28 1.43 -12.23
CA ILE A 26 -3.22 1.37 -11.21
C ILE A 26 -1.93 1.99 -11.75
N HIS A 27 -1.54 1.67 -12.98
CA HIS A 27 -0.36 2.24 -13.62
C HIS A 27 -0.48 3.76 -13.85
N THR A 28 -1.69 4.28 -14.05
CA THR A 28 -1.91 5.71 -14.27
C THR A 28 -1.95 6.47 -12.94
N GLU A 29 -2.59 5.89 -11.92
CA GLU A 29 -2.77 6.50 -10.59
C GLU A 29 -1.50 6.45 -9.73
N LEU A 30 -0.65 5.43 -9.87
CA LEU A 30 0.51 5.22 -9.00
C LEU A 30 1.85 5.68 -9.58
N PHE A 31 1.98 5.89 -10.89
CA PHE A 31 3.31 6.11 -11.50
C PHE A 31 3.90 7.50 -11.28
N SER A 32 3.16 8.46 -10.73
CA SER A 32 3.61 9.85 -10.76
C SER A 32 4.65 10.21 -9.71
N GLN A 33 4.64 9.69 -8.46
CA GLN A 33 5.53 10.25 -7.40
C GLN A 33 5.92 9.32 -6.23
N THR A 34 5.61 8.03 -6.23
CA THR A 34 5.84 7.12 -5.08
C THR A 34 6.90 6.06 -5.35
N THR A 35 7.71 5.72 -4.33
CA THR A 35 8.68 4.61 -4.36
C THR A 35 7.98 3.29 -4.69
N ALA A 36 8.66 2.37 -5.38
CA ALA A 36 8.07 1.10 -5.85
C ALA A 36 7.36 0.30 -4.74
N TRP A 37 7.87 0.37 -3.51
CA TRP A 37 7.28 -0.26 -2.32
C TRP A 37 5.98 0.39 -1.86
N ALA A 38 5.87 1.71 -1.91
CA ALA A 38 4.61 2.40 -1.62
C ALA A 38 3.54 1.98 -2.64
N ARG A 39 3.94 1.72 -3.90
CA ARG A 39 3.01 1.26 -4.93
C ARG A 39 2.46 -0.14 -4.68
N LEU A 40 3.33 -1.04 -4.23
CA LEU A 40 2.91 -2.38 -3.83
C LEU A 40 1.95 -2.32 -2.63
N ALA A 41 2.17 -1.42 -1.66
CA ALA A 41 1.28 -1.27 -0.51
C ALA A 41 -0.13 -0.79 -0.91
N GLU A 42 -0.21 0.16 -1.86
CA GLU A 42 -1.48 0.62 -2.44
C GLU A 42 -2.18 -0.51 -3.23
N LEU A 43 -1.43 -1.33 -3.98
CA LEU A 43 -2.01 -2.48 -4.68
C LEU A 43 -2.63 -3.49 -3.70
N LEU A 44 -1.95 -3.77 -2.59
CA LEU A 44 -2.45 -4.67 -1.55
C LEU A 44 -3.73 -4.12 -0.90
N ILE A 45 -3.83 -2.79 -0.73
CA ILE A 45 -5.09 -2.14 -0.30
C ILE A 45 -6.22 -2.44 -1.30
N ILE A 46 -5.97 -2.25 -2.60
CA ILE A 46 -6.99 -2.45 -3.66
C ILE A 46 -7.46 -3.90 -3.69
N LEU A 47 -6.55 -4.85 -3.47
CA LEU A 47 -6.86 -6.29 -3.41
C LEU A 47 -7.51 -6.73 -2.09
N GLY A 48 -7.70 -5.82 -1.12
CA GLY A 48 -8.24 -6.14 0.21
C GLY A 48 -7.26 -6.85 1.15
N GLU A 49 -5.99 -6.96 0.76
CA GLU A 49 -4.90 -7.59 1.50
C GLU A 49 -4.34 -6.62 2.57
N PHE A 50 -5.23 -6.19 3.48
CA PHE A 50 -4.96 -5.12 4.44
C PHE A 50 -3.81 -5.41 5.41
N ASP A 51 -3.64 -6.66 5.84
CA ASP A 51 -2.56 -7.05 6.75
C ASP A 51 -1.18 -6.89 6.10
N LYS A 52 -1.06 -7.30 4.83
CA LYS A 52 0.19 -7.18 4.06
C LYS A 52 0.47 -5.71 3.73
N ALA A 53 -0.56 -4.92 3.43
CA ALA A 53 -0.42 -3.48 3.24
C ALA A 53 0.07 -2.77 4.52
N ASP A 54 -0.48 -3.12 5.69
CA ASP A 54 -0.06 -2.57 6.99
C ASP A 54 1.42 -2.86 7.27
N GLU A 55 1.87 -4.10 7.07
CA GLU A 55 3.27 -4.49 7.23
C GLU A 55 4.19 -3.66 6.33
N LEU A 56 3.81 -3.49 5.07
CA LEU A 56 4.63 -2.79 4.09
C LEU A 56 4.75 -1.29 4.40
N TYR A 57 3.66 -0.64 4.82
CA TYR A 57 3.71 0.75 5.28
C TYR A 57 4.51 0.93 6.58
N ARG A 58 4.49 -0.06 7.48
CA ARG A 58 5.35 -0.05 8.68
C ARG A 58 6.84 -0.22 8.36
N ILE A 59 7.18 -0.90 7.27
CA ILE A 59 8.57 -0.94 6.78
C ILE A 59 8.94 0.42 6.20
N LEU A 60 8.08 1.00 5.35
CA LEU A 60 8.31 2.30 4.72
C LEU A 60 8.50 3.44 5.73
N ILE A 61 7.69 3.47 6.80
CA ILE A 61 7.81 4.52 7.83
C ILE A 61 9.13 4.43 8.62
N ARG A 62 9.78 3.25 8.65
CA ARG A 62 11.08 3.04 9.30
C ARG A 62 12.26 3.42 8.41
N GLN A 63 12.06 3.60 7.10
CA GLN A 63 13.11 4.00 6.16
C GLN A 63 13.33 5.53 6.11
N GLU A 64 13.05 6.22 7.20
CA GLU A 64 13.22 7.68 7.34
C GLU A 64 12.65 8.49 6.17
N PRO A 65 11.36 8.29 5.82
CA PRO A 65 10.74 9.04 4.75
C PRO A 65 10.69 10.55 5.07
N THR A 66 10.59 11.38 4.03
CA THR A 66 10.36 12.81 4.21
C THR A 66 9.09 13.06 5.03
N ALA A 67 8.97 14.23 5.66
CA ALA A 67 7.78 14.56 6.46
C ALA A 67 6.46 14.42 5.66
N ILE A 68 6.50 14.76 4.37
CA ILE A 68 5.36 14.64 3.45
C ILE A 68 5.01 13.17 3.22
N GLU A 69 6.00 12.32 2.92
CA GLU A 69 5.79 10.88 2.72
C GLU A 69 5.32 10.21 4.01
N LYS A 70 5.88 10.59 5.17
CA LYS A 70 5.45 10.10 6.47
C LYS A 70 3.98 10.41 6.74
N SER A 71 3.52 11.63 6.44
CA SER A 71 2.11 12.00 6.61
C SER A 71 1.20 11.18 5.68
N LYS A 72 1.61 10.97 4.42
CA LYS A 72 0.89 10.08 3.49
C LYS A 72 0.82 8.63 4.02
N ILE A 73 1.92 8.09 4.52
CA ILE A 73 1.99 6.74 5.09
C ILE A 73 1.09 6.62 6.33
N CYS A 74 1.14 7.59 7.25
CA CYS A 74 0.26 7.63 8.43
C CYS A 74 -1.23 7.67 8.05
N ALA A 75 -1.61 8.47 7.05
CA ALA A 75 -2.99 8.53 6.57
C ALA A 75 -3.45 7.17 6.00
N ARG A 76 -2.58 6.47 5.26
CA ARG A 76 -2.89 5.13 4.73
C ARG A 76 -3.00 4.07 5.82
N LEU A 77 -2.10 4.07 6.80
CA LEU A 77 -2.20 3.19 7.97
C LEU A 77 -3.49 3.43 8.76
N ALA A 78 -3.88 4.68 8.97
CA ALA A 78 -5.15 5.00 9.61
C ALA A 78 -6.36 4.47 8.83
N TRP A 79 -6.34 4.60 7.50
CA TRP A 79 -7.38 4.06 6.63
C TRP A 79 -7.45 2.53 6.70
N ILE A 80 -6.30 1.84 6.59
CA ILE A 80 -6.22 0.37 6.73
C ILE A 80 -6.83 -0.07 8.06
N LYS A 81 -6.42 0.57 9.18
CA LYS A 81 -6.94 0.23 10.51
C LYS A 81 -8.44 0.46 10.64
N ARG A 82 -8.98 1.50 9.99
CA ARG A 82 -10.42 1.72 9.92
C ARG A 82 -11.13 0.61 9.12
N SER A 83 -10.56 0.19 8.00
CA SER A 83 -11.07 -0.93 7.18
C SER A 83 -11.03 -2.27 7.93
N GLN A 84 -10.10 -2.44 8.87
CA GLN A 84 -9.99 -3.61 9.76
C GLN A 84 -10.86 -3.51 11.03
N GLY A 85 -11.63 -2.43 11.22
CA GLY A 85 -12.44 -2.20 12.42
C GLY A 85 -11.65 -1.75 13.66
N GLN A 86 -10.34 -1.52 13.54
CA GLN A 86 -9.42 -1.14 14.61
C GLN A 86 -9.36 0.39 14.80
N ASN A 87 -10.50 0.99 15.16
CA ASN A 87 -10.65 2.46 15.23
C ASN A 87 -9.72 3.15 16.25
N SER A 88 -9.38 2.48 17.37
CA SER A 88 -8.47 3.02 18.39
C SER A 88 -7.04 3.16 17.88
N GLU A 89 -6.56 2.19 17.09
CA GLU A 89 -5.21 2.23 16.50
C GLU A 89 -5.16 3.24 15.34
N ALA A 90 -6.23 3.35 14.54
CA ALA A 90 -6.35 4.36 13.48
C ALA A 90 -6.17 5.80 14.02
N MET A 91 -6.79 6.12 15.16
CA MET A 91 -6.66 7.42 15.82
C MET A 91 -5.21 7.74 16.23
N SER A 92 -4.41 6.73 16.53
CA SER A 92 -3.00 6.91 16.90
C SER A 92 -2.14 7.39 15.72
N PHE A 93 -2.50 7.00 14.49
CA PHE A 93 -1.82 7.42 13.27
C PHE A 93 -2.28 8.82 12.82
N ILE A 94 -3.57 9.14 12.96
CA ILE A 94 -4.10 10.48 12.67
C ILE A 94 -3.41 11.55 13.54
N LYS A 95 -3.18 11.26 14.82
CA LYS A 95 -2.49 12.18 15.76
C LYS A 95 -1.00 12.36 15.47
N LYS A 96 -0.39 11.49 14.66
CA LYS A 96 1.05 11.50 14.31
C LYS A 96 1.33 12.10 12.93
N SER A 97 0.28 12.41 12.18
CA SER A 97 0.32 12.95 10.81
C SER A 97 0.35 14.48 10.83
#